data_AF-A0A233SQ61-F1
#
_entry.id   AF-A0A233SQ61-F1
#
_cell.length_a   1.000
_cell.length_b   1.000
_cell.length_c   1.000
_cell.angle_alpha   90.00
_cell.angle_beta   90.00
_cell.angle_gamma   90.00
#
_symmetry.space_group_name_H-M   'P 1'
#
loop_
_entity.id
_entity.type
_entity.pdbx_description
1 polymer ?
#
loop_
_entity_poly.entity_id
_entity_poly.type
_entity_poly.pdbx_seq_one_letter_code
_entity_poly.pdbx_strand_id
1 'polypeptide(L)'
;MPPRLRSALSAVLIALSCLLVPFGALAAWASYGLADTGRYVTTMAPLAADPDVREAVAKTVGDGILREVDQRMDVRGVRGSVAPFVHDAVRSFTQTRAFRLAWNTGNRVTHDAILRALRAEDPAEEAGERPVTVDLAPVTAQVKQQLTHDHIPLAARIPVEHIAVPVLQAGEVGRLRKGFHVLEVAGFWLPVAAVVFAVTGIALAVHRRRAVAATALGTALGGALLILALTLGRTLTLADLPADVPHPAAAAIYDALTATLRTASWLLLALGLTVALTAWLTRRLHLPRPQRRRPDTTPSTPSQPPTPTRARA
;
A
#
# COMPACT_ATOMS: atom_id res chain seq x y z
N MET A 1 -14.25 -1.43 39.17
CA MET A 1 -12.87 -1.84 38.77
C MET A 1 -11.84 -0.94 39.43
N PRO A 2 -10.80 -1.49 40.07
CA PRO A 2 -9.74 -0.68 40.68
C PRO A 2 -8.98 0.12 39.61
N PRO A 3 -8.48 1.33 39.94
CA PRO A 3 -7.86 2.26 38.99
C PRO A 3 -6.62 1.64 38.30
N ARG A 4 -5.90 0.74 38.98
CA ARG A 4 -4.76 0.00 38.42
C ARG A 4 -5.17 -0.94 37.29
N LEU A 5 -6.31 -1.63 37.41
CA LEU A 5 -6.82 -2.54 36.39
C LEU A 5 -7.27 -1.78 35.13
N ARG A 6 -7.93 -0.63 35.31
CA ARG A 6 -8.33 0.26 34.21
C ARG A 6 -7.12 0.82 33.47
N SER A 7 -6.06 1.17 34.20
CA SER A 7 -4.81 1.64 33.62
C SER A 7 -4.07 0.55 32.85
N ALA A 8 -4.02 -0.68 33.37
CA ALA A 8 -3.39 -1.81 32.69
C ALA A 8 -4.15 -2.18 31.41
N LEU A 9 -5.49 -2.27 31.49
CA LEU A 9 -6.35 -2.57 30.33
C LEU A 9 -6.23 -1.49 29.24
N SER A 10 -6.21 -0.21 29.63
CA SER A 10 -6.00 0.92 28.70
C SER A 10 -4.64 0.83 28.00
N ALA A 11 -3.57 0.52 28.74
CA ALA A 11 -2.23 0.36 28.16
C ALA A 11 -2.16 -0.81 27.15
N VAL A 12 -2.78 -1.95 27.48
CA VAL A 12 -2.85 -3.12 26.57
C VAL A 12 -3.64 -2.79 25.30
N LEU A 13 -4.80 -2.14 25.42
CA LEU A 13 -5.61 -1.75 24.26
C LEU A 13 -4.88 -0.75 23.34
N ILE A 14 -4.15 0.20 23.92
CA ILE A 14 -3.33 1.15 23.16
C ILE A 14 -2.20 0.42 22.44
N ALA A 15 -1.47 -0.46 23.14
CA ALA A 15 -0.40 -1.24 22.54
C ALA A 15 -0.90 -2.11 21.38
N LEU A 16 -2.06 -2.76 21.57
CA LEU A 16 -2.69 -3.58 20.54
C LEU A 16 -3.13 -2.75 19.33
N SER A 17 -3.72 -1.59 19.56
CA SER A 17 -4.07 -0.65 18.48
C SER A 17 -2.83 -0.21 17.69
N CYS A 18 -1.75 0.19 18.37
CA CYS A 18 -0.50 0.57 17.73
C CYS A 18 0.11 -0.56 16.89
N LEU A 19 -0.03 -1.81 17.34
CA LEU A 19 0.40 -2.98 16.57
C LEU A 19 -0.52 -3.22 15.36
N LEU A 20 -1.85 -3.08 15.52
CA LEU A 20 -2.81 -3.30 14.45
C LEU A 20 -2.76 -2.24 13.34
N VAL A 21 -2.32 -1.01 13.63
CA VAL A 21 -2.25 0.07 12.62
C VAL A 21 -1.43 -0.33 11.37
N PRO A 22 -0.16 -0.75 11.48
CA PRO A 22 0.62 -1.13 10.30
C PRO A 22 0.05 -2.36 9.57
N PHE A 23 -0.42 -3.38 10.31
CA PHE A 23 -1.04 -4.56 9.70
C PHE A 23 -2.36 -4.24 9.01
N GLY A 24 -3.19 -3.38 9.62
CA GLY A 24 -4.46 -2.93 9.05
C GLY A 24 -4.25 -2.09 7.80
N ALA A 25 -3.28 -1.17 7.81
CA ALA A 25 -2.94 -0.39 6.62
C ALA A 25 -2.46 -1.27 5.46
N LEU A 26 -1.62 -2.27 5.75
CA LEU A 26 -1.13 -3.22 4.75
C LEU A 26 -2.26 -4.11 4.22
N ALA A 27 -3.10 -4.64 5.10
CA ALA A 27 -4.25 -5.47 4.71
C ALA A 27 -5.28 -4.68 3.89
N ALA A 28 -5.57 -3.44 4.28
CA ALA A 28 -6.45 -2.53 3.56
C ALA A 28 -5.86 -2.16 2.19
N TRP A 29 -4.56 -1.87 2.10
CA TRP A 29 -3.90 -1.62 0.81
C TRP A 29 -4.00 -2.81 -0.12
N ALA A 30 -3.73 -4.02 0.37
CA ALA A 30 -3.80 -5.21 -0.48
C ALA A 30 -5.25 -5.55 -0.87
N SER A 31 -6.24 -5.33 0.00
CA SER A 31 -7.65 -5.58 -0.32
C SER A 31 -8.27 -4.51 -1.24
N TYR A 32 -8.05 -3.23 -0.94
CA TYR A 32 -8.68 -2.13 -1.69
C TYR A 32 -7.83 -1.61 -2.85
N GLY A 33 -6.54 -1.90 -2.86
CA GLY A 33 -5.61 -1.53 -3.93
C GLY A 33 -5.37 -2.68 -4.89
N LEU A 34 -4.83 -3.80 -4.38
CA LEU A 34 -4.45 -4.93 -5.22
C LEU A 34 -5.63 -5.85 -5.58
N ALA A 35 -6.62 -6.03 -4.71
CA ALA A 35 -7.75 -6.91 -4.97
C ALA A 35 -8.97 -6.22 -5.62
N ASP A 36 -8.81 -4.94 -5.99
CA ASP A 36 -9.78 -4.17 -6.76
C ASP A 36 -9.24 -3.92 -8.17
N THR A 37 -9.83 -4.55 -9.19
CA THR A 37 -9.37 -4.44 -10.58
C THR A 37 -9.36 -2.98 -11.06
N GLY A 38 -10.35 -2.17 -10.64
CA GLY A 38 -10.45 -0.78 -11.04
C GLY A 38 -9.26 0.03 -10.55
N ARG A 39 -8.99 -0.01 -9.24
CA ARG A 39 -7.85 0.68 -8.63
C ARG A 39 -6.52 0.15 -9.13
N TYR A 40 -6.39 -1.17 -9.26
CA TYR A 40 -5.18 -1.78 -9.81
C TYR A 40 -4.86 -1.25 -11.21
N VAL A 41 -5.82 -1.25 -12.13
CA VAL A 41 -5.62 -0.76 -13.50
C VAL A 41 -5.29 0.74 -13.48
N THR A 42 -5.93 1.53 -12.61
CA THR A 42 -5.57 2.96 -12.44
C THR A 42 -4.14 3.14 -11.94
N THR A 43 -3.67 2.29 -11.02
CA THR A 43 -2.30 2.31 -10.52
C THR A 43 -1.28 1.91 -11.59
N MET A 44 -1.63 0.95 -12.46
CA MET A 44 -0.75 0.46 -13.53
C MET A 44 -0.79 1.33 -14.80
N ALA A 45 -1.83 2.14 -15.01
CA ALA A 45 -2.00 2.93 -16.22
C ALA A 45 -0.83 3.90 -16.53
N PRO A 46 -0.24 4.62 -15.54
CA PRO A 46 0.90 5.50 -15.79
C PRO A 46 2.15 4.78 -16.33
N LEU A 47 2.32 3.49 -16.01
CA LEU A 47 3.46 2.69 -16.47
C LEU A 47 3.49 2.52 -18.00
N ALA A 48 2.34 2.66 -18.68
CA ALA A 48 2.32 2.67 -20.14
C ALA A 48 3.08 3.88 -20.75
N ALA A 49 3.33 4.93 -19.97
CA ALA A 49 4.12 6.09 -20.39
C ALA A 49 5.56 6.08 -19.86
N ASP A 50 5.89 5.15 -18.96
CA ASP A 50 7.22 5.04 -18.37
C ASP A 50 8.24 4.59 -19.45
N PRO A 51 9.38 5.27 -19.60
CA PRO A 51 10.36 4.94 -20.64
C PRO A 51 11.01 3.56 -20.42
N ASP A 52 11.26 3.17 -19.17
CA ASP A 52 11.92 1.90 -18.84
C ASP A 52 10.96 0.72 -19.09
N VAL A 53 9.69 0.89 -18.73
CA VAL A 53 8.64 -0.10 -19.02
C VAL A 53 8.42 -0.23 -20.53
N ARG A 54 8.35 0.88 -21.26
CA ARG A 54 8.18 0.86 -22.72
C ARG A 54 9.36 0.17 -23.42
N GLU A 55 10.58 0.44 -22.99
CA GLU A 55 11.76 -0.21 -23.55
C GLU A 55 11.78 -1.71 -23.24
N ALA A 56 11.44 -2.11 -22.02
CA ALA A 56 11.33 -3.51 -21.63
C ALA A 56 10.29 -4.23 -22.49
N VAL A 57 9.09 -3.66 -22.65
CA VAL A 57 8.03 -4.22 -23.50
C VAL A 57 8.47 -4.27 -24.96
N ALA A 58 9.10 -3.21 -25.48
CA ALA A 58 9.56 -3.17 -26.86
C ALA A 58 10.59 -4.27 -27.15
N LYS A 59 11.54 -4.46 -26.23
CA LYS A 59 12.54 -5.53 -26.31
C LYS A 59 11.88 -6.91 -26.26
N THR A 60 11.01 -7.17 -25.27
CA THR A 60 10.37 -8.48 -25.11
C THR A 60 9.48 -8.84 -26.31
N VAL A 61 8.67 -7.89 -26.80
CA VAL A 61 7.81 -8.10 -27.96
C VAL A 61 8.63 -8.23 -29.24
N GLY A 62 9.65 -7.38 -29.43
CA GLY A 62 10.57 -7.44 -30.56
C GLY A 62 11.30 -8.77 -30.64
N ASP A 63 11.89 -9.22 -29.53
CA ASP A 63 12.57 -10.51 -29.43
C ASP A 63 11.61 -11.69 -29.67
N GLY A 64 10.36 -11.57 -29.20
CA GLY A 64 9.30 -12.55 -29.44
C GLY A 64 8.94 -12.68 -30.92
N ILE A 65 8.71 -11.56 -31.59
CA ILE A 65 8.40 -11.52 -33.03
C ILE A 65 9.57 -12.09 -33.84
N LEU A 66 10.82 -11.70 -33.52
CA LEU A 66 11.99 -12.21 -34.21
C LEU A 66 12.16 -13.72 -34.05
N ARG A 67 11.83 -14.26 -32.88
CA ARG A 67 11.85 -15.71 -32.62
C ARG A 67 10.82 -16.46 -33.46
N GLU A 68 9.61 -15.92 -33.58
CA GLU A 68 8.55 -16.52 -34.41
C GLU A 68 8.91 -16.47 -35.91
N VAL A 69 9.49 -15.36 -36.38
CA VAL A 69 9.95 -15.23 -37.77
C VAL A 69 11.07 -16.23 -38.07
N ASP A 70 12.02 -16.41 -37.15
CA ASP A 70 13.12 -17.38 -37.28
C ASP A 70 12.58 -18.81 -37.41
N GLN A 71 11.63 -19.19 -36.55
CA GLN A 71 10.99 -20.50 -36.57
C GLN A 71 10.22 -20.79 -37.86
N ARG A 72 9.58 -19.77 -38.45
CA ARG A 72 8.77 -19.95 -39.67
C ARG A 72 9.56 -19.89 -40.97
N MET A 73 10.66 -19.14 -41.00
CA MET A 73 11.35 -18.81 -42.25
C MET A 73 12.72 -19.47 -42.42
N ASP A 74 13.34 -20.02 -41.36
CA ASP A 74 14.66 -20.71 -41.40
C ASP A 74 15.79 -19.91 -42.10
N VAL A 75 15.64 -18.58 -42.21
CA VAL A 75 16.62 -17.69 -42.87
C VAL A 75 17.47 -16.96 -41.81
N ARG A 76 18.57 -17.59 -41.38
CA ARG A 76 19.52 -17.07 -40.38
C ARG A 76 20.10 -15.68 -40.68
N GLY A 77 20.06 -15.21 -41.94
CA GLY A 77 20.66 -13.93 -42.36
C GLY A 77 19.76 -12.70 -42.23
N VAL A 78 18.43 -12.85 -42.27
CA VAL A 78 17.49 -11.71 -42.32
C VAL A 78 17.28 -11.08 -40.93
N ARG A 79 17.47 -11.87 -39.86
CA ARG A 79 17.25 -11.45 -38.48
C ARG A 79 18.08 -10.22 -38.09
N GLY A 80 19.38 -10.21 -38.41
CA GLY A 80 20.27 -9.10 -38.07
C GLY A 80 19.92 -7.79 -38.76
N SER A 81 19.39 -7.87 -39.99
CA SER A 81 19.01 -6.71 -40.78
C SER A 81 17.65 -6.14 -40.40
N VAL A 82 16.68 -6.99 -40.00
CA VAL A 82 15.30 -6.58 -39.70
C VAL A 82 15.10 -6.24 -38.23
N ALA A 83 15.90 -6.80 -37.32
CA ALA A 83 15.77 -6.59 -35.88
C ALA A 83 15.74 -5.11 -35.45
N PRO A 84 16.63 -4.21 -35.93
CA PRO A 84 16.57 -2.81 -35.56
C PRO A 84 15.26 -2.13 -35.98
N PHE A 85 14.79 -2.39 -37.21
CA PHE A 85 13.53 -1.83 -37.72
C PHE A 85 12.32 -2.32 -36.93
N VAL A 86 12.29 -3.60 -36.56
CA VAL A 86 11.21 -4.17 -35.74
C VAL A 86 11.23 -3.56 -34.35
N HIS A 87 12.41 -3.44 -33.74
CA HIS A 87 12.56 -2.83 -32.42
C HIS A 87 12.07 -1.37 -32.43
N ASP A 88 12.47 -0.59 -33.43
CA ASP A 88 12.03 0.81 -33.58
C ASP A 88 10.53 0.93 -33.87
N ALA A 89 9.96 0.02 -34.68
CA ALA A 89 8.53 -0.02 -34.94
C ALA A 89 7.72 -0.33 -33.67
N VAL A 90 8.15 -1.33 -32.89
CA VAL A 90 7.50 -1.68 -31.62
C VAL A 90 7.69 -0.55 -30.61
N ARG A 91 8.89 0.03 -30.51
CA ARG A 91 9.14 1.20 -29.65
C ARG A 91 8.23 2.35 -30.02
N SER A 92 8.06 2.67 -31.32
CA SER A 92 7.14 3.70 -31.80
C SER A 92 5.69 3.37 -31.42
N PHE A 93 5.28 2.11 -31.58
CA PHE A 93 3.96 1.65 -31.17
C PHE A 93 3.70 1.88 -29.67
N THR A 94 4.68 1.67 -28.78
CA THR A 94 4.49 1.92 -27.34
C THR A 94 4.17 3.39 -26.99
N GLN A 95 4.42 4.33 -27.90
CA GLN A 95 4.12 5.75 -27.69
C GLN A 95 2.67 6.11 -28.10
N THR A 96 1.96 5.18 -28.72
CA THR A 96 0.63 5.41 -29.30
C THR A 96 -0.50 5.31 -28.26
N ARG A 97 -1.68 5.82 -28.64
CA ARG A 97 -2.91 5.62 -27.86
C ARG A 97 -3.36 4.16 -27.87
N ALA A 98 -3.17 3.45 -28.99
CA ALA A 98 -3.48 2.03 -29.12
C ALA A 98 -2.75 1.20 -28.07
N PHE A 99 -1.46 1.45 -27.85
CA PHE A 99 -0.69 0.78 -26.79
C PHE A 99 -1.27 1.05 -25.40
N ARG A 100 -1.60 2.31 -25.06
CA ARG A 100 -2.20 2.63 -23.74
C ARG A 100 -3.53 1.92 -23.50
N LEU A 101 -4.37 1.82 -24.53
CA LEU A 101 -5.63 1.08 -24.47
C LEU A 101 -5.40 -0.43 -24.31
N ALA A 102 -4.47 -0.99 -25.08
CA ALA A 102 -4.09 -2.39 -25.00
C ALA A 102 -3.48 -2.74 -23.63
N TRP A 103 -2.62 -1.88 -23.09
CA TRP A 103 -2.03 -2.00 -21.76
C TRP A 103 -3.12 -2.04 -20.68
N ASN A 104 -4.06 -1.09 -20.69
CA ASN A 104 -5.13 -1.05 -19.70
C ASN A 104 -6.08 -2.25 -19.81
N THR A 105 -6.40 -2.66 -21.04
CA THR A 105 -7.26 -3.82 -21.30
C THR A 105 -6.57 -5.12 -20.89
N GLY A 106 -5.30 -5.29 -21.24
CA GLY A 106 -4.50 -6.46 -20.86
C GLY A 106 -4.35 -6.58 -19.35
N ASN A 107 -4.00 -5.49 -18.65
CA ASN A 107 -3.94 -5.48 -17.20
C ASN A 107 -5.30 -5.84 -16.57
N ARG A 108 -6.40 -5.31 -17.10
CA ARG A 108 -7.76 -5.62 -16.62
C ARG A 108 -8.10 -7.10 -16.78
N VAL A 109 -7.97 -7.62 -18.01
CA VAL A 109 -8.36 -9.00 -18.33
C VAL A 109 -7.51 -10.00 -17.54
N THR A 110 -6.21 -9.76 -17.45
CA THR A 110 -5.29 -10.59 -16.65
C THR A 110 -5.65 -10.56 -15.17
N HIS A 111 -5.86 -9.37 -14.61
CA HIS A 111 -6.18 -9.22 -13.20
C HIS A 111 -7.54 -9.83 -12.84
N ASP A 112 -8.57 -9.60 -13.66
CA ASP A 112 -9.89 -10.21 -13.49
C ASP A 112 -9.84 -11.74 -13.54
N ALA A 113 -8.99 -12.32 -14.41
CA ALA A 113 -8.80 -13.76 -14.47
C ALA A 113 -8.19 -14.31 -13.19
N ILE A 114 -7.16 -13.64 -12.66
CA ILE A 114 -6.52 -14.00 -11.40
C ILE A 114 -7.52 -13.89 -10.25
N LEU A 115 -8.24 -12.77 -10.11
CA LEU A 115 -9.21 -12.60 -9.03
C LEU A 115 -10.37 -13.58 -9.12
N ARG A 116 -10.88 -13.88 -10.32
CA ARG A 116 -11.92 -14.92 -10.49
C ARG A 116 -11.42 -16.27 -10.01
N ALA A 117 -10.18 -16.65 -10.34
CA ALA A 117 -9.61 -17.91 -9.88
C ALA A 117 -9.36 -17.95 -8.35
N LEU A 118 -9.05 -16.79 -7.74
CA LEU A 118 -8.86 -16.66 -6.30
C LEU A 118 -10.19 -16.62 -5.53
N ARG A 119 -11.25 -16.05 -6.11
CA ARG A 119 -12.59 -15.98 -5.50
C ARG A 119 -13.46 -17.21 -5.77
N ALA A 120 -13.09 -18.05 -6.73
CA ALA A 120 -13.82 -19.26 -7.03
C ALA A 120 -13.97 -20.13 -5.77
N GLU A 121 -15.22 -20.41 -5.40
CA GLU A 121 -15.60 -21.23 -4.24
C GLU A 121 -15.46 -22.73 -4.51
N ASP A 122 -15.02 -23.12 -5.72
CA ASP A 122 -14.89 -24.51 -6.13
C ASP A 122 -14.08 -25.34 -5.12
N PRO A 123 -14.52 -26.57 -4.82
CA PRO A 123 -13.86 -27.44 -3.85
C PRO A 123 -12.38 -27.54 -4.20
N ALA A 124 -11.54 -27.29 -3.18
CA ALA A 124 -10.11 -27.01 -3.33
C ALA A 124 -9.30 -28.09 -4.07
N GLU A 125 -9.88 -29.28 -4.27
CA GLU A 125 -9.29 -30.41 -4.99
C GLU A 125 -9.42 -30.27 -6.52
N GLU A 126 -10.56 -29.82 -7.08
CA GLU A 126 -10.73 -29.71 -8.55
C GLU A 126 -10.15 -28.42 -9.14
N ALA A 127 -10.09 -27.36 -8.34
CA ALA A 127 -9.64 -26.04 -8.80
C ALA A 127 -8.12 -25.83 -8.73
N GLY A 128 -7.41 -26.62 -7.91
CA GLY A 128 -5.95 -26.58 -7.78
C GLY A 128 -5.20 -27.29 -8.91
N GLU A 129 -5.92 -27.93 -9.83
CA GLU A 129 -5.34 -28.74 -10.91
C GLU A 129 -5.31 -28.01 -12.27
N ARG A 130 -6.02 -26.88 -12.40
CA ARG A 130 -6.09 -26.14 -13.66
C ARG A 130 -5.32 -24.82 -13.59
N PRO A 131 -4.42 -24.56 -14.56
CA PRO A 131 -3.75 -23.26 -14.63
C PRO A 131 -4.77 -22.16 -14.92
N VAL A 132 -4.54 -20.98 -14.36
CA VAL A 132 -5.35 -19.80 -14.67
C VAL A 132 -4.91 -19.28 -16.03
N THR A 133 -5.76 -19.47 -17.03
CA THR A 133 -5.51 -18.99 -18.39
C THR A 133 -6.19 -17.65 -18.63
N VAL A 134 -5.50 -16.77 -19.34
CA VAL A 134 -6.00 -15.48 -19.79
C VAL A 134 -6.23 -15.54 -21.29
N ASP A 135 -7.44 -15.17 -21.72
CA ASP A 135 -7.76 -14.99 -23.13
C ASP A 135 -7.29 -13.61 -23.60
N LEU A 136 -6.43 -13.58 -24.61
CA LEU A 136 -5.88 -12.34 -25.17
C LEU A 136 -6.76 -11.73 -26.29
N ALA A 137 -7.83 -12.42 -26.73
CA ALA A 137 -8.73 -11.91 -27.76
C ALA A 137 -9.25 -10.49 -27.49
N PRO A 138 -9.67 -10.12 -26.26
CA PRO A 138 -10.15 -8.76 -25.98
C PRO A 138 -9.08 -7.68 -26.21
N VAL A 139 -7.81 -7.98 -25.94
CA VAL A 139 -6.70 -7.04 -26.13
C VAL A 139 -6.44 -6.84 -27.62
N THR A 140 -6.36 -7.94 -28.38
CA THR A 140 -6.14 -7.91 -29.83
C THR A 140 -7.29 -7.22 -30.56
N ALA A 141 -8.54 -7.45 -30.13
CA ALA A 141 -9.72 -6.76 -30.66
C ALA A 141 -9.62 -5.24 -30.46
N GLN A 142 -9.22 -4.80 -29.26
CA GLN A 142 -9.05 -3.38 -28.95
C GLN A 142 -7.96 -2.73 -29.80
N VAL A 143 -6.81 -3.41 -29.96
CA VAL A 143 -5.71 -2.94 -30.82
C VAL A 143 -6.17 -2.83 -32.27
N LYS A 144 -6.82 -3.88 -32.79
CA LYS A 144 -7.37 -3.90 -34.15
C LYS A 144 -8.31 -2.73 -34.41
N GLN A 145 -9.25 -2.49 -33.50
CA GLN A 145 -10.22 -1.40 -33.61
C GLN A 145 -9.52 -0.04 -33.66
N GLN A 146 -8.56 0.20 -32.76
CA GLN A 146 -7.85 1.48 -32.71
C GLN A 146 -6.98 1.70 -33.96
N LEU A 147 -6.24 0.69 -34.41
CA LEU A 147 -5.39 0.82 -35.61
C LEU A 147 -6.23 1.01 -36.88
N THR A 148 -7.45 0.43 -36.94
CA THR A 148 -8.40 0.66 -38.03
C THR A 148 -8.92 2.09 -38.01
N HIS A 149 -9.23 2.62 -36.81
CA HIS A 149 -9.63 4.02 -36.64
C HIS A 149 -8.52 4.99 -37.04
N ASP A 150 -7.27 4.64 -36.78
CA ASP A 150 -6.08 5.41 -37.19
C ASP A 150 -5.71 5.19 -38.68
N HIS A 151 -6.61 4.59 -39.47
CA HIS A 151 -6.51 4.38 -40.93
C HIS A 151 -5.31 3.52 -41.36
N ILE A 152 -4.84 2.60 -40.52
CA ILE A 152 -3.77 1.66 -40.90
C ILE A 152 -4.36 0.53 -41.76
N PRO A 153 -3.98 0.41 -43.04
CA PRO A 153 -4.64 -0.52 -43.97
C PRO A 153 -4.51 -2.01 -43.58
N LEU A 154 -3.40 -2.37 -42.91
CA LEU A 154 -3.14 -3.74 -42.47
C LEU A 154 -3.94 -4.14 -41.21
N ALA A 155 -4.48 -3.18 -40.45
CA ALA A 155 -5.15 -3.45 -39.18
C ALA A 155 -6.36 -4.38 -39.34
N ALA A 156 -7.12 -4.22 -40.42
CA ALA A 156 -8.29 -5.05 -40.71
C ALA A 156 -7.96 -6.56 -40.83
N ARG A 157 -6.71 -6.89 -41.21
CA ARG A 157 -6.23 -8.26 -41.42
C ARG A 157 -5.70 -8.93 -40.15
N ILE A 158 -5.58 -8.20 -39.04
CA ILE A 158 -5.14 -8.79 -37.77
C ILE A 158 -6.25 -9.77 -37.29
N PRO A 159 -5.95 -11.07 -37.12
CA PRO A 159 -6.91 -12.03 -36.61
C PRO A 159 -7.10 -11.83 -35.10
N VAL A 160 -8.35 -11.95 -34.63
CA VAL A 160 -8.67 -11.95 -33.20
C VAL A 160 -8.86 -13.40 -32.78
N GLU A 161 -7.78 -14.01 -32.29
CA GLU A 161 -7.76 -15.41 -31.85
C GLU A 161 -7.91 -15.50 -30.33
N HIS A 162 -8.62 -16.52 -29.87
CA HIS A 162 -8.82 -16.81 -28.44
C HIS A 162 -7.61 -17.60 -27.92
N ILE A 163 -6.47 -16.91 -27.80
CA ILE A 163 -5.23 -17.51 -27.32
C ILE A 163 -5.28 -17.51 -25.79
N ALA A 164 -5.42 -18.70 -25.22
CA ALA A 164 -5.40 -18.93 -23.78
C ALA A 164 -3.94 -19.06 -23.31
N VAL A 165 -3.43 -18.03 -22.61
CA VAL A 165 -2.07 -18.04 -22.06
C VAL A 165 -2.13 -18.37 -20.56
N PRO A 166 -1.40 -19.38 -20.07
CA PRO A 166 -1.34 -19.67 -18.63
C PRO A 166 -0.57 -18.56 -17.91
N VAL A 167 -1.22 -17.90 -16.95
CA VAL A 167 -0.64 -16.79 -16.17
C VAL A 167 -0.32 -17.23 -14.73
N LEU A 168 -1.10 -18.14 -14.16
CA LEU A 168 -0.88 -18.66 -12.82
C LEU A 168 -0.85 -20.19 -12.86
N GLN A 169 0.20 -20.79 -12.30
CA GLN A 169 0.31 -22.24 -12.24
C GLN A 169 -0.63 -22.83 -11.18
N ALA A 170 -1.19 -24.00 -11.46
CA ALA A 170 -2.25 -24.62 -10.67
C ALA A 170 -1.87 -24.79 -9.17
N GLY A 171 -0.62 -25.20 -8.90
CA GLY A 171 -0.11 -25.38 -7.53
C GLY A 171 -0.01 -24.09 -6.69
N GLU A 172 0.10 -22.92 -7.31
CA GLU A 172 0.20 -21.64 -6.61
C GLU A 172 -1.19 -21.07 -6.26
N VAL A 173 -2.21 -21.40 -7.06
CA VAL A 173 -3.59 -20.90 -6.89
C VAL A 173 -4.16 -21.28 -5.52
N GLY A 174 -3.99 -22.53 -5.10
CA GLY A 174 -4.54 -23.04 -3.84
C GLY A 174 -3.95 -22.33 -2.61
N ARG A 175 -2.65 -22.06 -2.61
CA ARG A 175 -1.97 -21.32 -1.52
C ARG A 175 -2.42 -19.86 -1.49
N LEU A 176 -2.53 -19.23 -2.67
CA LEU A 176 -2.94 -17.84 -2.79
C LEU A 176 -4.40 -17.64 -2.38
N ARG A 177 -5.31 -18.58 -2.69
CA ARG A 177 -6.73 -18.52 -2.30
C ARG A 177 -6.93 -18.42 -0.79
N LYS A 178 -6.23 -19.27 -0.01
CA LYS A 178 -6.30 -19.23 1.47
C LYS A 178 -5.85 -17.86 2.01
N GLY A 179 -4.72 -17.36 1.51
CA GLY A 179 -4.22 -16.05 1.89
C GLY A 179 -5.16 -14.92 1.49
N PHE A 180 -5.76 -15.00 0.31
CA PHE A 180 -6.70 -14.02 -0.22
C PHE A 180 -7.99 -13.95 0.61
N HIS A 181 -8.54 -15.09 1.03
CA HIS A 181 -9.74 -15.09 1.88
C HIS A 181 -9.48 -14.48 3.27
N VAL A 182 -8.34 -14.82 3.90
CA VAL A 182 -7.91 -14.18 5.15
C VAL A 182 -7.72 -12.67 4.92
N LEU A 183 -7.16 -12.28 3.78
CA LEU A 183 -6.89 -10.89 3.44
C LEU A 183 -8.18 -10.08 3.25
N GLU A 184 -9.18 -10.59 2.52
CA GLU A 184 -10.46 -9.89 2.31
C GLU A 184 -11.15 -9.60 3.65
N VAL A 185 -11.14 -10.55 4.59
CA VAL A 185 -11.68 -10.34 5.94
C VAL A 185 -10.82 -9.34 6.72
N ALA A 186 -9.51 -9.56 6.73
CA ALA A 186 -8.54 -8.75 7.45
C ALA A 186 -8.52 -7.28 6.98
N GLY A 187 -8.67 -7.02 5.69
CA GLY A 187 -8.57 -5.69 5.08
C GLY A 187 -9.63 -4.71 5.56
N PHE A 188 -10.82 -5.19 5.95
CA PHE A 188 -11.85 -4.39 6.57
C PHE A 188 -11.76 -4.42 8.11
N TRP A 189 -11.62 -5.61 8.70
CA TRP A 189 -11.73 -5.76 10.15
C TRP A 189 -10.52 -5.27 10.93
N LEU A 190 -9.28 -5.40 10.41
CA LEU A 190 -8.08 -4.95 11.13
C LEU A 190 -8.06 -3.42 11.33
N PRO A 191 -8.27 -2.57 10.30
CA PRO A 191 -8.37 -1.13 10.51
C PRO A 191 -9.47 -0.74 11.50
N VAL A 192 -10.65 -1.37 11.39
CA VAL A 192 -11.79 -1.10 12.27
C VAL A 192 -11.45 -1.46 13.72
N ALA A 193 -10.87 -2.64 13.95
CA ALA A 193 -10.43 -3.08 15.27
C ALA A 193 -9.35 -2.14 15.85
N ALA A 194 -8.40 -1.69 15.03
CA ALA A 194 -7.37 -0.73 15.44
C ALA A 194 -8.01 0.56 16.01
N VAL A 195 -9.00 1.11 15.31
CA VAL A 195 -9.73 2.31 15.72
C VAL A 195 -10.55 2.07 16.99
N VAL A 196 -11.29 0.96 17.06
CA VAL A 196 -12.10 0.60 18.24
C VAL A 196 -11.21 0.46 19.48
N PHE A 197 -10.06 -0.21 19.36
CA PHE A 197 -9.12 -0.35 20.47
C PHE A 197 -8.47 0.98 20.85
N ALA A 198 -8.15 1.85 19.90
CA ALA A 198 -7.64 3.19 20.20
C ALA A 198 -8.66 4.00 21.01
N VAL A 199 -9.90 4.11 20.52
CA VAL A 199 -10.97 4.89 21.15
C VAL A 199 -11.29 4.35 22.54
N THR A 200 -11.45 3.03 22.66
CA THR A 200 -11.76 2.37 23.93
C THR A 200 -10.60 2.53 24.92
N GLY A 201 -9.36 2.31 24.47
CA GLY A 201 -8.15 2.51 25.27
C GLY A 201 -8.02 3.93 25.81
N ILE A 202 -8.29 4.95 24.98
CA ILE A 202 -8.28 6.36 25.37
C ILE A 202 -9.43 6.67 26.35
N ALA A 203 -10.63 6.14 26.12
CA ALA A 203 -11.79 6.39 26.97
C ALA A 203 -11.61 5.85 28.40
N LEU A 204 -10.96 4.68 28.55
CA LEU A 204 -10.66 4.06 29.85
C LEU A 204 -9.46 4.70 30.57
N ALA A 205 -8.62 5.46 29.86
CA ALA A 205 -7.38 6.00 30.41
C ALA A 205 -7.64 7.01 31.54
N VAL A 206 -7.00 6.80 32.68
CA VAL A 206 -6.99 7.75 33.81
C VAL A 206 -6.34 9.07 33.42
N HIS A 207 -5.35 9.02 32.51
CA HIS A 207 -4.68 10.20 31.95
C HIS A 207 -4.87 10.26 30.43
N ARG A 208 -6.07 10.67 29.99
CA ARG A 208 -6.45 10.77 28.56
C ARG A 208 -5.40 11.47 27.69
N ARG A 209 -4.74 12.52 28.21
CA ARG A 209 -3.67 13.23 27.48
C ARG A 209 -2.42 12.38 27.21
N ARG A 210 -1.99 11.54 28.16
CA ARG A 210 -0.85 10.62 27.94
C ARG A 210 -1.23 9.47 27.01
N ALA A 211 -2.46 8.98 27.12
CA ALA A 211 -2.99 7.95 26.24
C ALA A 211 -3.03 8.42 24.77
N VAL A 212 -3.54 9.64 24.53
CA VAL A 212 -3.57 10.24 23.17
C VAL A 212 -2.16 10.43 22.61
N ALA A 213 -1.21 10.91 23.41
CA ALA A 213 0.17 11.04 22.98
C ALA A 213 0.82 9.69 22.66
N ALA A 214 0.54 8.65 23.45
CA ALA A 214 1.05 7.30 23.22
C ALA A 214 0.46 6.66 21.94
N THR A 215 -0.84 6.79 21.70
CA THR A 215 -1.46 6.31 20.44
C THR A 215 -0.94 7.06 19.23
N ALA A 216 -0.72 8.37 19.35
CA ALA A 216 -0.19 9.21 18.27
C ALA A 216 1.24 8.82 17.91
N LEU A 217 2.10 8.62 18.91
CA LEU A 217 3.47 8.14 18.72
C LEU A 217 3.50 6.71 18.15
N GLY A 218 2.64 5.81 18.63
CA GLY A 218 2.55 4.46 18.07
C GLY A 218 2.07 4.44 16.62
N THR A 219 1.12 5.30 16.26
CA THR A 219 0.68 5.49 14.87
C THR A 219 1.83 6.01 14.00
N ALA A 220 2.59 6.99 14.50
CA ALA A 220 3.76 7.51 13.81
C ALA A 220 4.84 6.43 13.60
N LEU A 221 5.13 5.64 14.64
CA LEU A 221 6.04 4.50 14.56
C LEU A 221 5.56 3.44 13.56
N GLY A 222 4.26 3.15 13.52
CA GLY A 222 3.66 2.25 12.54
C GLY A 222 3.86 2.73 11.10
N GLY A 223 3.63 4.03 10.84
CA GLY A 223 3.89 4.65 9.54
C GLY A 223 5.38 4.60 9.14
N ALA A 224 6.29 4.89 10.08
CA ALA A 224 7.73 4.80 9.84
C ALA A 224 8.19 3.36 9.54
N LEU A 225 7.65 2.37 10.27
CA LEU A 225 7.96 0.96 10.07
C LEU A 225 7.46 0.46 8.71
N LEU A 226 6.29 0.90 8.26
CA LEU A 226 5.80 0.59 6.91
C LEU A 226 6.69 1.20 5.81
N ILE A 227 7.13 2.45 5.97
CA ILE A 227 8.07 3.08 5.03
C ILE A 227 9.36 2.25 4.96
N LEU A 228 9.91 1.86 6.11
CA LEU A 228 11.11 1.02 6.17
C LEU A 228 10.90 -0.36 5.53
N ALA A 229 9.76 -0.99 5.79
CA ALA A 229 9.43 -2.28 5.19
C ALA A 229 9.32 -2.17 3.66
N LEU A 230 8.73 -1.09 3.14
CA LEU A 230 8.62 -0.84 1.71
C LEU A 230 9.96 -0.59 1.05
N THR A 231 10.88 0.14 1.70
CA THR A 231 12.22 0.39 1.15
C THR A 231 13.08 -0.87 1.16
N LEU A 232 13.03 -1.65 2.26
CA LEU A 232 13.71 -2.94 2.35
C LEU A 232 13.15 -3.95 1.34
N GLY A 233 11.83 -4.03 1.22
CA GLY A 233 11.17 -4.87 0.22
C GLY A 233 11.63 -4.53 -1.20
N ARG A 234 11.71 -3.24 -1.53
CA ARG A 234 12.22 -2.78 -2.83
C ARG A 234 13.65 -3.26 -3.07
N THR A 235 14.53 -3.13 -2.08
CA THR A 235 15.94 -3.55 -2.24
C THR A 235 16.09 -5.06 -2.37
N LEU A 236 15.33 -5.85 -1.61
CA LEU A 236 15.39 -7.31 -1.65
C LEU A 236 14.82 -7.84 -2.96
N THR A 237 13.63 -7.37 -3.36
CA THR A 237 12.99 -7.78 -4.62
C THR A 237 13.86 -7.43 -5.83
N LEU A 238 14.52 -6.28 -5.84
CA LEU A 238 15.39 -5.90 -6.95
C LEU A 238 16.76 -6.60 -6.93
N ALA A 239 17.23 -7.08 -5.77
CA ALA A 239 18.49 -7.82 -5.65
C ALA A 239 18.35 -9.28 -6.10
N ASP A 240 17.17 -9.87 -5.94
CA ASP A 240 16.90 -11.28 -6.31
C ASP A 240 16.50 -11.45 -7.79
N LEU A 241 16.39 -10.38 -8.56
CA LEU A 241 16.02 -10.46 -9.98
C LEU A 241 17.19 -11.04 -10.80
N PRO A 242 16.94 -12.06 -11.64
CA PRO A 242 17.96 -12.57 -12.53
C PRO A 242 18.35 -11.50 -13.58
N ALA A 243 19.60 -11.54 -14.03
CA ALA A 243 20.22 -10.48 -14.83
C ALA A 243 19.55 -10.23 -16.20
N ASP A 244 18.72 -11.16 -16.65
CA ASP A 244 17.93 -11.09 -17.88
C ASP A 244 16.67 -10.21 -17.74
N VAL A 245 16.21 -9.91 -16.51
CA VAL A 245 15.06 -9.05 -16.27
C VAL A 245 15.48 -7.57 -16.25
N PRO A 246 14.78 -6.68 -16.98
CA PRO A 246 15.04 -5.23 -16.91
C PRO A 246 14.73 -4.69 -15.51
N HIS A 247 15.78 -4.51 -14.71
CA HIS A 247 15.71 -3.99 -13.34
C HIS A 247 14.96 -2.64 -13.23
N PRO A 248 15.13 -1.65 -14.12
CA PRO A 248 14.43 -0.37 -13.97
C PRO A 248 12.92 -0.49 -14.22
N ALA A 249 12.48 -1.34 -15.15
CA ALA A 249 11.06 -1.60 -15.37
C ALA A 249 10.41 -2.30 -14.17
N ALA A 250 11.10 -3.27 -13.57
CA ALA A 250 10.62 -3.93 -12.35
C ALA A 250 10.52 -2.95 -11.17
N ALA A 251 11.48 -2.03 -11.04
CA ALA A 251 11.45 -0.98 -10.04
C ALA A 251 10.26 -0.03 -10.24
N ALA A 252 9.97 0.39 -11.47
CA ALA A 252 8.81 1.22 -11.79
C ALA A 252 7.49 0.55 -11.41
N ILE A 253 7.35 -0.75 -11.70
CA ILE A 253 6.17 -1.55 -11.31
C ILE A 253 6.04 -1.61 -9.79
N TYR A 254 7.12 -1.91 -9.07
CA TYR A 254 7.10 -1.95 -7.60
C TYR A 254 6.72 -0.60 -6.99
N ASP A 255 7.31 0.48 -7.51
CA ASP A 255 7.06 1.83 -7.05
C ASP A 255 5.61 2.26 -7.33
N ALA A 256 5.03 1.86 -8.47
CA ALA A 256 3.62 2.09 -8.78
C ALA A 256 2.69 1.33 -7.83
N LEU A 257 2.89 0.02 -7.64
CA LEU A 257 2.04 -0.81 -6.78
C LEU A 257 2.06 -0.34 -5.32
N THR A 258 3.23 0.06 -4.82
CA THR A 258 3.42 0.50 -3.43
C THR A 258 3.16 1.98 -3.21
N ALA A 259 2.89 2.77 -4.26
CA ALA A 259 2.71 4.22 -4.16
C ALA A 259 1.62 4.61 -3.15
N THR A 260 0.45 3.97 -3.22
CA THR A 260 -0.67 4.27 -2.32
C THR A 260 -0.37 3.89 -0.87
N LEU A 261 0.31 2.75 -0.64
CA LEU A 261 0.76 2.36 0.71
C LEU A 261 1.80 3.34 1.26
N ARG A 262 2.73 3.80 0.40
CA ARG A 262 3.74 4.80 0.76
C ARG A 262 3.08 6.11 1.16
N THR A 263 2.10 6.60 0.39
CA THR A 263 1.32 7.80 0.72
C THR A 263 0.59 7.63 2.05
N ALA A 264 -0.11 6.50 2.25
CA ALA A 264 -0.79 6.22 3.52
C ALA A 264 0.18 6.18 4.70
N SER A 265 1.36 5.58 4.53
CA SER A 265 2.39 5.48 5.57
C SER A 265 2.93 6.86 5.98
N TRP A 266 3.17 7.75 5.01
CA TRP A 266 3.54 9.14 5.27
C TRP A 266 2.42 9.93 5.97
N LEU A 267 1.16 9.71 5.59
CA LEU A 267 0.01 10.32 6.27
C LEU A 267 -0.09 9.87 7.73
N LEU A 268 0.09 8.57 8.01
CA LEU A 268 0.11 8.04 9.37
C LEU A 268 1.25 8.63 10.20
N LEU A 269 2.45 8.74 9.60
CA LEU A 269 3.61 9.35 10.23
C LEU A 269 3.37 10.83 10.56
N ALA A 270 2.93 11.63 9.58
CA ALA A 270 2.67 13.06 9.75
C ALA A 270 1.52 13.32 10.74
N LEU A 271 0.43 12.56 10.66
CA LEU A 271 -0.71 12.68 11.57
C LEU A 271 -0.31 12.30 13.00
N GLY A 272 0.41 11.19 13.19
CA GLY A 272 0.89 10.78 14.50
C GLY A 272 1.82 11.82 15.13
N LEU A 273 2.75 12.39 14.36
CA LEU A 273 3.66 13.43 14.84
C LEU A 273 2.94 14.73 15.18
N THR A 274 2.00 15.18 14.35
CA THR A 274 1.23 16.41 14.60
C THR A 274 0.34 16.30 15.83
N VAL A 275 -0.33 15.14 16.03
CA VAL A 275 -1.13 14.90 17.24
C VAL A 275 -0.24 14.79 18.49
N ALA A 276 0.92 14.14 18.40
CA ALA A 276 1.86 14.07 19.51
C ALA A 276 2.39 15.46 19.89
N LEU A 277 2.73 16.30 18.90
CA LEU A 277 3.24 17.65 19.11
C LEU A 277 2.18 18.56 19.73
N THR A 278 0.94 18.52 19.25
CA THR A 278 -0.16 19.31 19.82
C THR A 278 -0.50 18.89 21.25
N ALA A 279 -0.49 17.59 21.56
CA ALA A 279 -0.64 17.08 22.92
C ALA A 279 0.51 17.51 23.85
N TRP A 280 1.73 17.59 23.32
CA TRP A 280 2.90 18.07 24.07
C TRP A 280 2.86 19.59 24.31
N LEU A 281 2.48 20.37 23.30
CA LEU A 281 2.39 21.84 23.40
C LEU A 281 1.30 22.27 24.38
N THR A 282 0.13 21.64 24.32
CA THR A 282 -0.96 21.87 25.29
C THR A 282 -0.59 21.46 26.72
N ARG A 283 0.36 20.51 26.89
CA ARG A 283 0.94 20.19 28.20
C ARG A 283 1.88 21.29 28.71
N ARG A 284 2.73 21.86 27.84
CA ARG A 284 3.66 22.95 28.21
C ARG A 284 2.95 24.26 28.49
N LEU A 285 1.85 24.56 27.80
CA LEU A 285 1.09 25.81 27.95
C LEU A 285 0.17 25.85 29.18
N HIS A 286 -0.12 24.72 29.84
CA HIS A 286 -0.76 24.73 31.16
C HIS A 286 0.27 25.08 32.24
N LEU A 287 0.48 26.38 32.47
CA LEU A 287 1.15 26.90 33.65
C LEU A 287 0.50 26.36 34.94
N PRO A 288 1.27 26.09 36.01
CA PRO A 288 0.70 25.66 37.28
C PRO A 288 -0.31 26.71 37.75
N ARG A 289 -1.56 26.30 38.03
CA ARG A 289 -2.50 27.18 38.72
C ARG A 289 -1.82 27.64 40.02
N PRO A 290 -1.70 28.95 40.30
CA PRO A 290 -1.18 29.40 41.58
C PRO A 290 -2.06 28.80 42.66
N GLN A 291 -1.44 27.96 43.48
CA GLN A 291 -2.04 27.32 44.63
C GLN A 291 -2.54 28.46 45.52
N ARG A 292 -3.86 28.64 45.59
CA ARG A 292 -4.50 29.70 46.36
C ARG A 292 -4.01 29.56 47.80
N ARG A 293 -3.04 30.40 48.19
CA ARG A 293 -2.52 30.47 49.57
C ARG A 293 -3.73 30.60 50.47
N ARG A 294 -3.93 29.61 51.33
CA ARG A 294 -4.84 29.70 52.47
C ARG A 294 -4.34 30.90 53.29
N PRO A 295 -5.15 31.92 53.60
CA PRO A 295 -4.70 32.97 54.50
C PRO A 295 -4.51 32.33 55.87
N ASP A 296 -3.27 32.31 56.36
CA ASP A 296 -3.01 32.06 57.77
C ASP A 296 -3.62 33.23 58.55
N THR A 297 -4.70 32.96 59.27
CA THR A 297 -5.24 33.87 60.30
C THR A 297 -4.27 33.85 61.47
N THR A 298 -3.32 34.79 61.50
CA THR A 298 -2.57 35.13 62.72
C THR A 298 -3.41 36.07 63.60
N PRO A 299 -3.57 35.79 64.90
CA PRO A 299 -4.24 36.72 65.82
C PRO A 299 -3.35 37.94 66.06
N SER A 300 -3.93 39.14 65.89
CA SER A 300 -3.31 40.42 66.25
C SER A 300 -3.21 40.56 67.77
N THR A 301 -2.00 40.61 68.32
CA THR A 301 -1.71 41.07 69.69
C THR A 301 -1.85 42.59 69.77
N PRO A 302 -2.67 43.17 70.67
CA PRO A 302 -2.62 44.59 70.95
C PRO A 302 -1.50 44.91 71.94
N SER A 303 -0.68 45.90 71.59
CA SER A 303 0.26 46.58 72.47
C SER A 303 -0.47 47.54 73.42
N GLN A 304 -0.18 47.46 74.73
CA GLN A 304 -0.43 48.54 75.69
C GLN A 304 0.65 48.58 76.80
N PRO A 305 0.85 49.75 77.45
CA PRO A 305 2.17 50.37 77.69
C PRO A 305 2.74 50.16 79.12
N PRO A 306 3.99 50.61 79.42
CA PRO A 306 4.72 50.22 80.63
C PRO A 306 4.46 51.17 81.81
N THR A 307 4.31 50.66 83.04
CA THR A 307 4.51 51.41 84.30
C THR A 307 4.49 50.46 85.53
N PRO A 308 4.93 50.88 86.74
CA PRO A 308 6.22 50.47 87.29
C PRO A 308 6.17 49.76 88.67
N THR A 309 7.32 49.23 89.07
CA THR A 309 7.91 49.13 90.44
C THR A 309 6.98 49.19 91.68
N ARG A 310 6.91 48.07 92.43
CA ARG A 310 6.95 47.95 93.92
C ARG A 310 6.88 46.46 94.27
N ALA A 311 7.93 45.81 94.78
CA ALA A 311 8.45 45.80 96.16
C ALA A 311 7.62 44.95 97.15
N ARG A 312 8.35 44.01 97.81
CA ARG A 312 8.06 43.33 99.10
C ARG A 312 6.90 42.32 99.11
N ALA A 313 6.94 41.20 99.83
CA ALA A 313 7.88 40.59 100.77
C ALA A 313 7.68 39.07 100.73
#